data_AF-A0A085LX42-F1
#
_entry.id   AF-A0A085LX42-F1
#
_cell.length_a   1.000
_cell.length_b   1.000
_cell.length_c   1.000
_cell.angle_alpha   90.00
_cell.angle_beta   90.00
_cell.angle_gamma   90.00
#
_symmetry.space_group_name_H-M   'P 1'
#
loop_
_entity.id
_entity.type
_entity.pdbx_description
1 polymer ?
#
loop_
_entity_poly.entity_id
_entity_poly.type
_entity_poly.pdbx_seq_one_letter_code
_entity_poly.pdbx_strand_id
1 'polypeptide(L)'
;MTDCVTSMVDAWTTDLLAFARHAKRTMITCDDVRLLCRRNPTLLQHLDSRFPSKSEPSKRSRCEKNDTDKKSTTDTHTVEMSDIAS
;
A
#
# COMPACT_ATOMS: atom_id res chain seq x y z
N MET A 1 16.80 -25.65 -13.31
CA MET A 1 16.65 -24.41 -12.50
C MET A 1 17.07 -23.18 -13.28
N THR A 2 18.18 -23.24 -14.02
CA THR A 2 18.69 -22.13 -14.86
C THR A 2 17.67 -21.62 -15.88
N ASP A 3 16.90 -22.50 -16.53
CA ASP A 3 15.94 -22.12 -17.58
C ASP A 3 14.76 -21.30 -17.04
N CYS A 4 14.36 -21.55 -15.79
CA CYS A 4 13.34 -20.75 -15.12
C CYS A 4 13.89 -19.36 -14.79
N VAL A 5 15.14 -19.27 -14.34
CA VAL A 5 15.79 -18.00 -14.02
C VAL A 5 15.98 -17.13 -15.26
N THR A 6 16.40 -17.71 -16.39
CA THR A 6 16.55 -16.96 -17.65
C THR A 6 15.22 -16.39 -18.13
N SER A 7 14.15 -17.19 -18.09
CA SER A 7 12.79 -16.74 -18.39
C SER A 7 12.31 -15.62 -17.46
N MET A 8 12.59 -15.72 -16.16
CA MET A 8 12.23 -14.68 -15.19
C MET A 8 12.99 -13.37 -15.45
N VAL A 9 14.28 -13.44 -15.74
CA VAL A 9 15.11 -12.26 -16.02
C VAL A 9 14.64 -11.56 -17.30
N ASP A 10 14.24 -12.30 -18.32
CA ASP A 10 13.73 -11.71 -19.57
C ASP A 10 12.41 -10.95 -19.35
N ALA A 11 11.50 -11.55 -18.57
CA ALA A 11 10.25 -10.88 -18.17
C ALA A 11 10.54 -9.62 -17.33
N TRP A 12 11.43 -9.70 -16.34
CA TRP A 12 11.78 -8.56 -15.50
C TRP A 12 12.48 -7.44 -16.27
N THR A 13 13.33 -7.79 -17.24
CA THR A 13 14.02 -6.80 -18.08
C THR A 13 13.03 -6.02 -18.94
N THR A 14 12.06 -6.72 -19.52
CA THR A 14 10.98 -6.10 -20.31
C THR A 14 10.12 -5.17 -19.45
N ASP A 15 9.75 -5.62 -18.25
CA ASP A 15 8.97 -4.82 -17.29
C ASP A 15 9.73 -3.56 -16.85
N LEU A 16 11.02 -3.69 -16.49
CA LEU A 16 11.85 -2.56 -16.07
C LEU A 16 12.02 -1.51 -17.17
N LEU A 17 12.22 -1.96 -18.42
CA LEU A 17 12.30 -1.05 -19.57
C LEU A 17 10.97 -0.30 -19.78
N ALA A 18 9.83 -0.99 -19.62
CA ALA A 18 8.52 -0.37 -19.72
C ALA A 18 8.29 0.68 -18.63
N PHE A 19 8.73 0.44 -17.40
CA PHE A 19 8.61 1.39 -16.29
C PHE A 19 9.45 2.65 -16.50
N ALA A 20 10.71 2.49 -16.91
CA ALA A 20 11.58 3.62 -17.24
C ALA A 20 10.98 4.46 -18.39
N ARG A 21 10.52 3.79 -19.46
CA ARG A 21 9.89 4.44 -20.61
C ARG A 21 8.59 5.17 -20.26
N HIS A 22 7.79 4.62 -19.34
CA HIS A 22 6.57 5.27 -18.84
C HIS A 22 6.89 6.60 -18.14
N ALA A 23 7.99 6.66 -17.40
CA ALA A 23 8.47 7.88 -16.76
C ALA A 23 9.29 8.80 -17.71
N LYS A 24 9.33 8.51 -19.02
CA LYS A 24 10.16 9.20 -20.03
C LYS A 24 11.65 9.19 -19.69
N ARG A 25 12.11 8.19 -18.93
CA ARG A 25 13.51 7.98 -18.55
C ARG A 25 14.11 6.88 -19.42
N THR A 26 15.41 7.01 -19.68
CA THR A 26 16.23 5.94 -20.29
C THR A 26 17.06 5.19 -19.25
N MET A 27 17.13 5.73 -18.02
CA MET A 27 17.83 5.13 -16.89
C MET A 27 16.83 4.53 -15.89
N ILE A 28 17.08 3.28 -15.50
CA ILE A 28 16.31 2.55 -14.51
C ILE A 28 16.65 3.08 -13.11
N THR A 29 15.63 3.35 -12.28
CA THR A 29 15.78 3.86 -10.92
C THR A 29 15.19 2.91 -9.88
N CYS A 30 15.40 3.21 -8.59
CA CYS A 30 14.85 2.41 -7.48
C CYS A 30 13.32 2.31 -7.52
N ASP A 31 12.63 3.30 -8.07
CA ASP A 31 11.17 3.28 -8.19
C ASP A 31 10.68 2.22 -9.19
N ASP A 32 11.44 1.97 -10.26
CA ASP A 32 11.12 0.93 -11.23
C ASP A 32 11.26 -0.46 -10.61
N VAL A 33 12.28 -0.67 -9.77
CA VAL A 33 12.49 -1.91 -9.01
C VAL A 33 11.40 -2.12 -7.97
N ARG A 34 10.98 -1.07 -7.25
CA ARG A 34 9.81 -1.15 -6.35
C ARG A 34 8.54 -1.53 -7.10
N LEU A 35 8.35 -0.99 -8.31
CA LEU A 35 7.20 -1.29 -9.15
C LEU A 35 7.18 -2.75 -9.61
N LEU A 36 8.36 -3.33 -9.88
CA LEU A 36 8.53 -4.75 -10.18
C LEU A 36 8.13 -5.63 -8.98
N CYS A 37 8.56 -5.23 -7.78
CA CYS A 37 8.36 -5.97 -6.54
C CYS A 37 6.96 -5.81 -5.92
N ARG A 38 6.10 -4.95 -6.46
CA ARG A 38 4.76 -4.61 -5.91
C ARG A 38 3.83 -5.79 -5.68
N ARG A 39 4.05 -6.92 -6.36
CA ARG A 39 3.24 -8.14 -6.23
C ARG A 39 3.50 -8.87 -4.92
N ASN A 40 4.66 -8.67 -4.31
CA ASN A 40 5.08 -9.33 -3.08
C ASN A 40 5.25 -8.29 -1.96
N PRO A 41 4.23 -8.06 -1.10
CA PRO A 41 4.25 -7.00 -0.10
C PRO A 41 5.39 -7.17 0.91
N THR A 42 5.72 -8.41 1.29
CA THR A 42 6.85 -8.71 2.19
C THR A 42 8.19 -8.29 1.59
N LEU A 43 8.39 -8.53 0.28
CA LEU A 43 9.61 -8.19 -0.42
C LEU A 43 9.72 -6.67 -0.62
N LEU A 44 8.60 -6.01 -0.91
CA LEU A 44 8.53 -4.56 -0.99
C LEU A 44 8.88 -3.91 0.34
N GLN A 45 8.32 -4.39 1.46
CA GLN A 45 8.65 -3.91 2.80
C GLN A 45 10.15 -4.09 3.13
N HIS A 46 10.74 -5.22 2.72
CA HIS A 46 12.16 -5.46 2.89
C HIS A 46 13.01 -4.45 2.09
N LEU A 47 12.64 -4.18 0.85
CA LEU A 47 13.30 -3.17 0.01
C LEU A 47 13.16 -1.78 0.59
N ASP A 48 11.98 -1.39 1.06
CA ASP A 48 11.76 -0.05 1.64
C ASP A 48 12.52 0.14 2.95
N SER A 49 12.69 -0.93 3.75
CA SER A 49 13.49 -0.91 4.97
C SER A 49 14.99 -0.73 4.67
N ARG A 50 15.48 -1.31 3.56
CA ARG A 50 16.90 -1.26 3.16
C ARG A 50 17.23 -0.03 2.32
N PHE A 51 16.28 0.43 1.51
CA PHE A 51 16.40 1.51 0.55
C PHE A 51 15.20 2.45 0.72
N PRO A 52 15.21 3.30 1.77
CA PRO A 52 14.12 4.23 2.02
C PRO A 52 13.96 5.18 0.83
N SER A 53 12.72 5.34 0.36
CA SER A 53 12.40 6.33 -0.66
C SER A 53 12.50 7.73 -0.07
N LYS A 54 13.17 8.65 -0.76
CA LYS A 54 13.10 10.09 -0.43
C LYS A 54 11.80 10.74 -0.92
N SER A 55 10.85 9.96 -1.44
CA SER A 55 9.56 10.48 -1.90
C SER A 55 8.59 10.58 -0.72
N GLU A 56 8.15 11.80 -0.43
CA GLU A 56 7.04 12.12 0.46
C GLU A 56 5.85 11.16 0.28
N PRO A 57 5.12 10.82 1.35
CA PRO A 57 4.02 9.87 1.29
C PRO A 57 2.90 10.43 0.39
N SER A 58 2.82 9.95 -0.85
CA SER A 58 1.63 10.12 -1.67
C SER A 58 0.50 9.34 -1.01
N LYS A 59 -0.35 10.09 -0.30
CA LYS A 59 -1.62 9.65 0.29
C LYS A 59 -2.38 8.82 -0.75
N ARG A 60 -2.35 7.50 -0.62
CA ARG A 60 -3.38 6.65 -1.24
C ARG A 60 -4.65 6.96 -0.47
N SER A 61 -5.54 7.71 -1.10
CA SER A 61 -6.90 7.91 -0.61
C SER A 61 -7.56 6.55 -0.40
N ARG A 62 -7.69 6.22 0.88
CA ARG A 62 -8.76 5.43 1.47
C ARG A 62 -10.03 5.52 0.62
N CYS A 63 -10.43 4.40 0.00
CA CYS A 63 -11.82 4.18 -0.38
C CYS A 63 -12.44 3.32 0.71
N GLU A 64 -12.80 3.95 1.83
CA GLU A 64 -13.76 3.38 2.76
C GLU A 64 -15.14 3.70 2.21
N LYS A 65 -15.84 2.68 1.71
CA LYS A 65 -17.28 2.76 1.48
C LYS A 65 -17.96 2.64 2.85
N ASN A 66 -18.19 3.78 3.49
CA ASN A 66 -19.20 3.87 4.55
C ASN A 66 -20.56 4.03 3.87
N ASP A 67 -21.30 2.93 3.78
CA ASP A 67 -22.72 2.97 3.42
C ASP A 67 -23.50 3.31 4.69
N THR A 68 -23.98 4.56 4.74
CA THR A 68 -24.98 5.04 5.69
C THR A 68 -26.34 4.46 5.32
N ASP A 69 -26.97 3.71 6.23
CA ASP A 69 -28.43 3.67 6.30
C ASP A 69 -28.93 3.81 7.75
N LYS A 70 -29.91 4.69 7.90
CA LYS A 70 -30.58 5.12 9.14
C LYS A 70 -31.59 4.07 9.60
N LYS A 71 -31.91 4.02 10.91
CA LYS A 71 -33.25 4.40 11.47
C LYS A 71 -33.57 3.76 12.84
N SER A 72 -34.27 4.56 13.66
CA SER A 72 -35.17 4.24 14.81
C SER A 72 -34.53 3.67 16.09
N THR A 73 -34.88 4.06 17.33
CA THR A 73 -36.03 4.80 17.87
C THR A 73 -35.74 5.19 19.33
N THR A 74 -36.37 6.27 19.77
CA THR A 74 -36.61 6.78 21.13
C THR A 74 -36.86 5.68 22.18
N ASP A 75 -36.33 5.79 23.41
CA ASP A 75 -37.14 6.15 24.59
C ASP A 75 -36.31 6.46 25.84
N THR A 76 -36.99 7.10 26.78
CA THR A 76 -36.52 7.89 27.93
C THR A 76 -36.49 7.03 29.22
N HIS A 77 -35.94 7.58 30.31
CA HIS A 77 -36.05 7.15 31.73
C HIS A 77 -34.92 6.18 32.17
N THR A 78 -34.15 6.37 33.27
CA THR A 78 -34.38 7.04 34.55
C THR A 78 -33.04 7.36 35.23
N VAL A 79 -33.03 8.43 36.04
CA VAL A 79 -32.00 8.83 37.02
C VAL A 79 -31.75 7.71 38.04
N GLU A 80 -30.48 7.51 38.45
CA GLU A 80 -29.99 7.10 39.79
C GLU A 80 -28.44 7.26 39.76
N MET A 81 -27.86 8.39 40.19
CA MET A 81 -27.27 8.62 41.53
C MET A 81 -26.29 7.56 42.02
N SER A 82 -24.99 7.88 42.08
CA SER A 82 -24.25 8.07 43.35
C SER A 82 -22.73 8.13 43.13
N ASP A 83 -22.15 9.26 43.56
CA ASP A 83 -20.76 9.36 44.01
C ASP A 83 -20.47 8.31 45.08
N ILE A 84 -19.29 7.69 45.05
CA ILE A 84 -18.51 7.47 46.27
C ILE A 84 -17.04 7.28 45.92
N ALA A 85 -16.26 8.28 46.35
CA ALA A 85 -14.84 8.18 46.54
C ALA A 85 -14.53 7.19 47.67
N SER A 86 -13.46 6.42 47.51
CA SER A 86 -12.61 5.94 48.60
C SER A 86 -11.22 5.68 48.06
#